data_AF-A0A7R9DPQ2-F1
#
_entry.id   AF-A0A7R9DPQ2-F1
#
_cell.length_a   1.000
_cell.length_b   1.000
_cell.length_c   1.000
_cell.angle_alpha   90.00
_cell.angle_beta   90.00
_cell.angle_gamma   90.00
#
_symmetry.space_group_name_H-M   'P 1'
#
loop_
_entity.id
_entity.type
_entity.pdbx_description
1 polymer ?
#
loop_
_entity_poly.entity_id
_entity_poly.type
_entity_poly.pdbx_seq_one_letter_code
_entity_poly.pdbx_strand_id
1 'polypeptide(L)'
;MGAMAWYQLFEYAVGHWLQKATEHMIGCVLCSPGAFSLFRARALMDDGVMKRYTFTANEPRHYVQYDQGEDRWLCTLLLQQGYRVEYSAASDAYTHCPESFDEFYNQRRRWVPSTMANIFDLLGSAKKTSQINDNISLPYIFYHVS
;
A
#
# COMPACT_ATOMS: atom_id res chain seq x y z
N MET A 1 -2.20 -3.27 -28.10
CA MET A 1 -2.54 -2.51 -26.89
C MET A 1 -3.37 -1.29 -27.27
N GLY A 2 -4.58 -1.17 -26.71
CA GLY A 2 -5.46 -0.01 -26.89
C GLY A 2 -5.00 1.20 -26.05
N ALA A 3 -5.67 2.35 -26.22
CA ALA A 3 -5.33 3.59 -25.52
C ALA A 3 -5.38 3.46 -23.99
N MET A 4 -6.32 2.68 -23.45
CA MET A 4 -6.44 2.44 -22.01
C MET A 4 -5.23 1.68 -21.44
N ALA A 5 -4.74 0.67 -22.16
CA ALA A 5 -3.57 -0.11 -21.75
C ALA A 5 -2.30 0.75 -21.72
N TRP A 6 -2.13 1.64 -22.70
CA TRP A 6 -1.02 2.60 -22.73
C TRP A 6 -1.10 3.62 -21.58
N TYR A 7 -2.30 4.12 -21.30
CA TYR A 7 -2.52 5.01 -20.16
C TYR A 7 -2.18 4.30 -18.83
N GLN A 8 -2.64 3.08 -18.64
CA GLN A 8 -2.31 2.29 -17.44
C GLN A 8 -0.81 2.00 -17.31
N LEU A 9 -0.14 1.66 -18.40
CA LEU A 9 1.29 1.43 -18.40
C LEU A 9 2.06 2.68 -17.97
N PHE A 10 1.67 3.85 -18.50
CA PHE A 10 2.24 5.13 -18.10
C PHE A 10 2.01 5.41 -16.61
N GLU A 11 0.79 5.22 -16.11
CA GLU A 11 0.48 5.41 -14.69
C GLU A 11 1.29 4.47 -13.78
N TYR A 12 1.46 3.20 -14.18
CA TYR A 12 2.27 2.26 -13.41
C TYR A 12 3.75 2.62 -13.43
N ALA A 13 4.28 3.10 -14.55
CA ALA A 13 5.65 3.57 -14.66
C ALA A 13 5.88 4.80 -13.75
N VAL A 14 5.00 5.81 -13.80
CA VAL A 14 5.09 6.98 -12.92
C VAL A 14 4.96 6.56 -11.45
N GLY A 15 3.99 5.71 -11.12
CA GLY A 15 3.77 5.25 -9.75
C GLY A 15 4.96 4.48 -9.17
N HIS A 16 5.53 3.53 -9.91
CA HIS A 16 6.65 2.73 -9.43
C HIS A 16 7.98 3.49 -9.47
N TRP A 17 8.28 4.18 -10.56
CA TRP A 17 9.60 4.79 -10.72
C TRP A 17 9.74 6.12 -10.01
N LEU A 18 8.66 6.91 -9.92
CA LEU A 18 8.72 8.23 -9.29
C LEU A 18 8.15 8.19 -7.87
N GLN A 19 6.89 7.76 -7.71
CA GLN A 19 6.22 7.85 -6.42
C GLN A 19 6.81 6.86 -5.40
N LYS A 20 6.95 5.58 -5.75
CA LYS A 20 7.53 4.57 -4.83
C LYS A 20 9.00 4.82 -4.52
N ALA A 21 9.77 5.29 -5.49
CA ALA A 21 11.14 5.71 -5.25
C ALA A 21 11.20 6.91 -4.29
N THR A 22 10.32 7.90 -4.47
CA THR A 22 10.22 9.05 -3.54
C THR A 22 9.86 8.55 -2.14
N GLU A 23 8.78 7.78 -2.00
CA GLU A 23 8.32 7.16 -0.75
C GLU A 23 9.46 6.43 0.00
N HIS A 24 10.25 5.64 -0.73
CA HIS A 24 11.41 4.95 -0.17
C HIS A 24 12.49 5.91 0.33
N MET A 25 12.79 6.98 -0.41
CA MET A 25 13.76 8.00 -0.01
C MET A 25 13.33 8.78 1.22
N ILE A 26 12.03 9.07 1.36
CA ILE A 26 11.49 9.85 2.48
C ILE A 26 11.14 9.00 3.72
N GLY A 27 11.18 7.66 3.62
CA GLY A 27 11.00 6.77 4.76
C GLY A 27 10.69 5.33 4.36
N CYS A 28 9.42 5.09 4.03
CA CYS A 28 8.87 3.77 3.74
C CYS A 28 7.92 3.81 2.53
N VAL A 29 7.64 2.64 1.97
CA VAL A 29 6.57 2.48 0.97
C VAL A 29 5.25 2.11 1.67
N LEU A 30 4.14 2.79 1.32
CA LEU A 30 2.82 2.56 1.96
C LEU A 30 1.98 1.43 1.35
N CYS A 31 2.43 0.88 0.24
CA CYS A 31 1.71 -0.17 -0.46
C CYS A 31 2.71 -0.97 -1.28
N SER A 32 2.73 -2.28 -1.05
CA SER A 32 3.53 -3.24 -1.77
C SER A 32 2.57 -4.13 -2.55
N PRO A 33 2.47 -4.02 -3.89
CA PRO A 33 1.52 -4.79 -4.66
C PRO A 33 1.85 -6.29 -4.59
N GLY A 34 0.84 -7.14 -4.36
CA GLY A 34 1.04 -8.56 -4.04
C GLY A 34 1.90 -9.35 -5.05
N ALA A 35 1.77 -9.06 -6.35
CA ALA A 35 2.54 -9.72 -7.41
C ALA A 35 4.05 -9.39 -7.40
N PHE A 36 4.48 -8.45 -6.55
CA PHE A 36 5.82 -7.85 -6.61
C PHE A 36 6.45 -7.61 -5.24
N SER A 37 6.02 -8.37 -4.24
CA SER A 37 6.40 -8.13 -2.85
C SER A 37 7.06 -9.36 -2.25
N LEU A 38 8.21 -9.17 -1.58
CA LEU A 38 8.85 -10.20 -0.78
C LEU A 38 8.85 -9.77 0.68
N PHE A 39 8.23 -10.59 1.53
CA PHE A 39 8.18 -10.35 2.97
C PHE A 39 8.96 -11.40 3.72
N ARG A 40 9.61 -10.98 4.81
CA ARG A 40 10.27 -11.90 5.72
C ARG A 40 9.20 -12.61 6.56
N ALA A 41 9.20 -13.94 6.55
CA ALA A 41 8.21 -14.75 7.28
C ALA A 41 8.05 -14.32 8.76
N ARG A 42 9.15 -14.03 9.47
CA ARG A 42 9.10 -13.56 10.87
C ARG A 42 8.31 -12.27 11.07
N ALA A 43 8.34 -11.36 10.10
CA ALA A 43 7.64 -10.07 10.18
C ALA A 43 6.15 -10.24 9.89
N LEU A 44 5.80 -11.16 8.98
CA LEU A 44 4.42 -11.56 8.77
C LEU A 44 3.86 -12.24 10.02
N MET A 45 4.59 -13.22 10.58
CA MET A 45 4.20 -14.01 11.75
C MET A 45 4.23 -13.24 13.08
N ASP A 46 4.53 -11.94 13.05
CA ASP A 46 4.39 -11.09 14.23
C ASP A 46 2.93 -11.09 14.70
N ASP A 47 2.72 -11.35 15.98
CA ASP A 47 1.39 -11.40 16.60
C ASP A 47 0.58 -10.12 16.35
N GLY A 48 1.25 -8.96 16.32
CA GLY A 48 0.62 -7.67 16.04
C GLY A 48 0.21 -7.47 14.58
N VAL A 49 0.77 -8.26 13.65
CA VAL A 49 0.44 -8.29 12.22
C VAL A 49 -0.60 -9.38 11.95
N MET A 50 -0.29 -10.66 12.20
CA MET A 50 -1.16 -11.77 11.80
C MET A 50 -2.56 -11.70 12.40
N LYS A 51 -2.69 -11.34 13.68
CA LYS A 51 -4.01 -11.30 14.35
C LYS A 51 -4.94 -10.27 13.73
N ARG A 52 -4.40 -9.16 13.23
CA ARG A 52 -5.16 -8.07 12.60
C ARG A 52 -5.38 -8.32 11.11
N TYR A 53 -4.39 -8.92 10.45
CA TYR A 53 -4.49 -9.24 9.03
C TYR A 53 -5.53 -10.35 8.76
N THR A 54 -5.62 -11.34 9.63
CA THR A 54 -6.58 -12.46 9.52
C THR A 54 -7.96 -12.15 10.09
N PHE A 55 -8.19 -10.91 10.55
CA PHE A 55 -9.45 -10.51 11.15
C PHE A 55 -10.55 -10.46 10.09
N THR A 56 -11.65 -11.17 10.31
CA THR A 56 -12.79 -11.19 9.40
C THR A 56 -13.51 -9.84 9.39
N ALA A 57 -13.67 -9.25 8.21
CA ALA A 57 -14.40 -8.00 8.05
C ALA A 57 -15.88 -8.18 8.40
N ASN A 58 -16.35 -7.42 9.40
CA ASN A 58 -17.75 -7.43 9.85
C ASN A 58 -18.45 -6.07 9.69
N GLU A 59 -17.72 -5.03 9.31
CA GLU A 59 -18.23 -3.66 9.18
C GLU A 59 -17.89 -3.08 7.81
N PRO A 60 -18.68 -2.13 7.26
CA PRO A 60 -18.43 -1.51 5.96
C PRO A 60 -16.99 -0.99 5.79
N ARG A 61 -16.42 -0.38 6.83
CA ARG A 61 -15.03 0.11 6.82
C ARG A 61 -14.02 -1.02 6.65
N HIS A 62 -14.24 -2.16 7.31
CA HIS A 62 -13.37 -3.32 7.25
C HIS A 62 -13.37 -3.95 5.85
N TYR A 63 -14.51 -4.03 5.17
CA TYR A 63 -14.55 -4.53 3.79
C TYR A 63 -13.72 -3.65 2.82
N VAL A 64 -13.78 -2.33 2.99
CA VAL A 64 -12.98 -1.39 2.16
C VAL A 64 -11.48 -1.49 2.47
N GLN A 65 -11.13 -1.64 3.75
CA GLN A 65 -9.73 -1.60 4.17
C GLN A 65 -9.03 -2.95 4.07
N TYR A 66 -9.65 -4.02 4.57
CA TYR A 66 -9.06 -5.34 4.73
C TYR A 66 -9.21 -6.16 3.45
N ASP A 67 -10.40 -6.17 2.84
CA ASP A 67 -10.68 -7.06 1.70
C ASP A 67 -10.34 -6.39 0.35
N GLN A 68 -10.73 -5.11 0.18
CA GLN A 68 -10.42 -4.38 -1.07
C GLN A 68 -9.01 -3.78 -1.10
N GLY A 69 -8.33 -3.74 0.05
CA GLY A 69 -7.06 -3.07 0.28
C GLY A 69 -6.00 -3.91 0.95
N GLU A 70 -6.09 -5.24 0.86
CA GLU A 70 -5.24 -6.21 1.57
C GLU A 70 -3.74 -5.86 1.55
N ASP A 71 -3.19 -5.56 0.37
CA ASP A 71 -1.78 -5.16 0.19
C ASP A 71 -1.41 -3.92 1.02
N ARG A 72 -2.26 -2.89 1.00
CA ARG A 72 -2.07 -1.64 1.76
C ARG A 72 -2.23 -1.91 3.24
N TRP A 73 -3.21 -2.72 3.60
CA TRP A 73 -3.49 -3.08 4.97
C TRP A 73 -2.30 -3.81 5.61
N LEU A 74 -1.71 -4.77 4.90
CA LEU A 74 -0.51 -5.47 5.36
C LEU A 74 0.66 -4.50 5.56
N CYS A 75 0.90 -3.60 4.62
CA CYS A 75 1.94 -2.57 4.77
C CYS A 75 1.68 -1.69 5.99
N THR A 76 0.46 -1.19 6.18
CA THR A 76 0.10 -0.38 7.37
C THR A 76 0.37 -1.13 8.67
N LEU A 77 0.01 -2.42 8.74
CA LEU A 77 0.27 -3.25 9.93
C LEU A 77 1.77 -3.41 10.21
N LEU A 78 2.56 -3.71 9.18
CA LEU A 78 4.02 -3.85 9.29
C LEU A 78 4.66 -2.54 9.79
N LEU A 79 4.24 -1.41 9.22
CA LEU A 79 4.70 -0.09 9.61
C LEU A 79 4.36 0.24 11.06
N GLN A 80 3.14 -0.09 11.50
CA GLN A 80 2.67 0.09 12.89
C GLN A 80 3.40 -0.81 13.89
N GLN A 81 3.98 -1.94 13.45
CA GLN A 81 4.84 -2.81 14.27
C GLN A 81 6.34 -2.46 14.19
N GLY A 82 6.71 -1.34 13.54
CA GLY A 82 8.10 -0.89 13.46
C GLY A 82 8.92 -1.51 12.33
N TYR A 83 8.31 -2.30 11.45
CA TYR A 83 9.00 -2.82 10.27
C TYR A 83 9.13 -1.74 9.19
N ARG A 84 10.15 -1.88 8.35
CA ARG A 84 10.38 -1.03 7.18
C ARG A 84 9.96 -1.76 5.91
N VAL A 85 9.27 -1.04 5.02
CA VAL A 85 8.89 -1.52 3.68
C VAL A 85 9.63 -0.67 2.66
N GLU A 86 10.39 -1.30 1.76
CA GLU A 86 11.33 -0.64 0.87
C GLU A 86 11.04 -0.95 -0.60
N TYR A 87 11.37 0.00 -1.48
CA TYR A 87 11.34 -0.21 -2.92
C TYR A 87 12.66 -0.83 -3.38
N SER A 88 12.58 -1.89 -4.19
CA SER A 88 13.73 -2.47 -4.88
C SER A 88 13.70 -2.09 -6.35
N ALA A 89 14.74 -1.40 -6.82
CA ALA A 89 14.87 -1.06 -8.25
C ALA A 89 15.21 -2.28 -9.13
N ALA A 90 15.68 -3.37 -8.52
CA ALA A 90 16.12 -4.58 -9.22
C ALA A 90 15.04 -5.67 -9.31
N SER A 91 13.86 -5.44 -8.74
CA SER A 91 12.74 -6.36 -8.92
C SER A 91 12.10 -6.12 -10.29
N ASP A 92 11.69 -7.18 -10.97
CA ASP A 92 10.87 -7.15 -12.20
C ASP A 92 9.66 -8.10 -12.09
N ALA A 93 8.47 -7.64 -12.51
CA ALA A 93 7.27 -8.45 -12.57
C ALA A 93 6.42 -8.09 -13.78
N TYR A 94 5.81 -9.12 -14.37
CA TYR A 94 4.86 -8.97 -15.46
C TYR A 94 3.45 -9.09 -14.89
N THR A 95 2.62 -8.10 -15.19
CA THR A 95 1.21 -8.08 -14.78
C THR A 95 0.33 -7.61 -15.93
N HIS A 96 -0.93 -8.04 -15.90
CA HIS A 96 -1.93 -7.59 -16.85
C HIS A 96 -2.52 -6.25 -16.40
N CYS A 97 -2.50 -5.25 -17.28
CA CYS A 97 -3.21 -4.00 -17.05
C CYS A 97 -4.64 -4.06 -17.61
N PRO A 98 -5.58 -3.28 -17.07
CA PRO A 98 -6.91 -3.11 -17.66
C PRO A 98 -6.82 -2.66 -19.13
N GLU A 99 -7.55 -3.34 -20.02
CA GLU A 99 -7.60 -2.96 -21.44
C GLU A 99 -8.92 -2.25 -21.80
N SER A 100 -9.97 -2.50 -21.01
CA SER A 100 -11.29 -1.88 -21.18
C SER A 100 -11.57 -0.80 -20.12
N PHE A 101 -12.51 0.10 -20.41
CA PHE A 101 -12.93 1.13 -19.46
C PHE A 101 -13.60 0.53 -18.22
N ASP A 102 -14.39 -0.53 -18.37
CA ASP A 102 -15.09 -1.15 -17.25
C ASP A 102 -14.12 -1.82 -16.26
N GLU A 103 -13.08 -2.50 -16.76
CA GLU A 103 -12.01 -3.04 -15.93
C GLU A 103 -11.27 -1.93 -15.17
N PHE A 104 -10.92 -0.84 -15.88
CA PHE A 104 -10.28 0.32 -15.29
C PHE A 104 -11.15 0.96 -14.20
N TYR A 105 -12.44 1.15 -14.48
CA TYR A 105 -13.39 1.72 -13.55
C TYR A 105 -13.55 0.86 -12.29
N ASN A 106 -13.70 -0.46 -12.45
CA ASN A 106 -13.79 -1.42 -11.34
C ASN A 106 -12.49 -1.48 -10.53
N GLN A 107 -11.33 -1.31 -11.16
CA GLN A 107 -10.05 -1.17 -10.46
C GLN A 107 -10.06 0.09 -9.58
N ARG A 108 -10.43 1.25 -10.13
CA ARG A 108 -10.46 2.52 -9.38
C ARG A 108 -11.45 2.51 -8.22
N ARG A 109 -12.61 1.88 -8.39
CA ARG A 109 -13.61 1.71 -7.32
C ARG A 109 -13.08 0.94 -6.11
N ARG A 110 -12.15 0.01 -6.30
CA ARG A 110 -11.52 -0.72 -5.19
C ARG A 110 -10.33 0.04 -4.61
N TRP A 111 -9.50 0.63 -5.48
CA TRP A 111 -8.22 1.20 -5.08
C TRP A 111 -8.34 2.54 -4.36
N VAL A 112 -9.22 3.44 -4.84
CA VAL A 112 -9.32 4.78 -4.26
C VAL A 112 -9.85 4.74 -2.82
N PRO A 113 -10.98 4.06 -2.53
CA PRO A 113 -11.51 4.03 -1.17
C PRO A 113 -10.57 3.31 -0.19
N SER A 114 -9.94 2.22 -0.61
CA SER A 114 -9.00 1.48 0.24
C SER A 114 -7.72 2.27 0.53
N THR A 115 -7.24 3.06 -0.45
CA THR A 115 -6.12 3.98 -0.25
C THR A 115 -6.45 5.02 0.81
N MET A 116 -7.60 5.68 0.69
CA MET A 116 -8.03 6.68 1.67
C MET A 116 -8.19 6.06 3.06
N ALA A 117 -8.85 4.91 3.18
CA ALA A 117 -9.06 4.24 4.46
C ALA A 117 -7.74 3.94 5.19
N ASN A 118 -6.74 3.42 4.46
CA ASN A 118 -5.44 3.10 5.03
C ASN A 118 -4.62 4.35 5.38
N ILE A 119 -4.70 5.42 4.58
CA ILE A 119 -4.06 6.71 4.90
C ILE A 119 -4.67 7.29 6.18
N PHE A 120 -6.00 7.31 6.31
CA PHE A 120 -6.66 7.80 7.53
C PHE A 120 -6.31 6.97 8.77
N ASP A 121 -6.19 5.65 8.65
CA ASP A 121 -5.75 4.79 9.76
C ASP A 121 -4.31 5.09 10.18
N LEU A 122 -3.41 5.26 9.20
CA LEU A 122 -2.01 5.63 9.47
C LEU A 122 -1.90 7.04 10.09
N LEU A 123 -2.71 7.99 9.64
CA LEU A 123 -2.81 9.34 10.23
C LEU A 123 -3.32 9.30 11.67
N GLY A 124 -4.39 8.55 11.92
CA GLY A 124 -4.96 8.41 13.27
C GLY A 124 -3.99 7.74 14.24
N SER A 125 -3.13 6.85 13.74
CA SER A 125 -2.09 6.16 14.53
C SER A 125 -0.71 6.84 14.47
N ALA A 126 -0.57 7.95 13.74
CA ALA A 126 0.69 8.61 13.39
C ALA A 126 1.67 8.75 14.55
N LYS A 127 1.20 9.34 15.66
CA LYS A 127 2.03 9.62 16.84
C LYS A 127 2.58 8.35 17.48
N LYS A 128 1.77 7.29 17.53
CA LYS A 128 2.19 5.99 18.07
C LYS A 128 3.17 5.31 17.11
N THR A 129 2.84 5.31 15.82
CA THR A 129 3.67 4.72 14.78
C THR A 129 5.05 5.38 14.71
N SER A 130 5.14 6.71 14.79
CA SER A 130 6.42 7.44 14.79
C SER A 130 7.27 7.23 16.04
N GLN A 131 6.67 6.79 17.16
CA GLN A 131 7.41 6.43 18.38
C GLN A 131 8.01 5.02 18.30
N ILE A 132 7.45 4.16 17.46
CA ILE A 132 7.84 2.76 17.29
C ILE A 132 8.72 2.60 16.04
N ASN A 133 8.49 3.41 15.01
CA ASN A 133 9.12 3.32 13.71
C ASN A 133 9.78 4.66 13.34
N ASP A 134 11.10 4.75 13.53
CA ASP A 134 11.88 5.95 13.21
C ASP A 134 11.86 6.32 11.72
N ASN A 135 11.45 5.39 10.84
CA ASN A 135 11.32 5.63 9.40
C ASN A 135 10.01 6.35 9.03
N ILE A 136 9.09 6.54 9.99
CA ILE A 136 7.82 7.24 9.78
C ILE A 136 7.89 8.57 10.52
N SER A 137 8.24 9.62 9.77
CA SER A 137 8.28 10.99 10.27
C SER A 137 6.93 11.70 10.08
N LEU A 138 6.66 12.74 10.87
CA LEU A 138 5.48 13.60 10.67
C LEU A 138 5.43 14.24 9.26
N PRO A 139 6.56 14.73 8.69
CA PRO A 139 6.59 15.19 7.29
C PRO A 139 6.24 14.11 6.28
N TYR A 140 6.71 12.87 6.50
CA TYR A 140 6.36 11.72 5.67
C TYR A 140 4.86 11.44 5.70
N ILE A 141 4.25 11.52 6.88
CA ILE A 141 2.80 11.35 7.04
C ILE A 141 2.04 12.48 6.31
N PHE A 142 2.51 13.73 6.40
CA PHE A 142 1.90 14.88 5.72
C PHE A 142 1.97 14.79 4.19
N TYR A 143 3.08 14.25 3.64
CA TYR A 143 3.21 14.00 2.20
C TYR A 143 2.08 13.13 1.64
N HIS A 144 1.57 12.18 2.42
CA HIS A 144 0.47 11.30 2.00
C HIS A 144 -0.93 11.93 2.13
N VAL A 145 -1.03 13.11 2.75
CA VAL A 145 -2.29 13.87 2.89
C VAL A 145 -2.40 15.02 1.89
N SER A 146 -1.25 15.45 1.34
CA SER A 146 -1.11 16.60 0.44
C SER A 146 -1.38 16.22 -1.01
#